data_AF-A0A7C3NQ11-F1
#
_entry.id   AF-A0A7C3NQ11-F1
#
_cell.length_a   1.000
_cell.length_b   1.000
_cell.length_c   1.000
_cell.angle_alpha   90.00
_cell.angle_beta   90.00
_cell.angle_gamma   90.00
#
_symmetry.space_group_name_H-M   'P 1'
#
loop_
_entity.id
_entity.type
_entity.pdbx_description
1 polymer ?
#
loop_
_entity_poly.entity_id
_entity_poly.type
_entity_poly.pdbx_seq_one_letter_code
_entity_poly.pdbx_strand_id
1 'polypeptide(L)'
;MTILSRFVIPEGVFILTLAFGFWLSRSGKPYNGLLFNLHKLVALAAVIVAVVQLAGILKGADLPALSIALLALAALGVVSLFVSGALMSAGKLDHALLHTIHWVALAALAIALPSAVFLLAGKP
;
A
#
# COMPACT_ATOMS: atom_id res chain seq x y z
N MET A 1 13.86 -17.59 -9.31
CA MET A 1 12.74 -16.64 -9.49
C MET A 1 13.31 -15.24 -9.59
N THR A 2 12.95 -14.48 -10.62
CA THR A 2 13.34 -13.07 -10.78
C THR A 2 12.70 -12.22 -9.69
N ILE A 3 13.30 -11.08 -9.32
CA ILE A 3 12.73 -10.16 -8.32
C ILE A 3 11.28 -9.78 -8.68
N LEU A 4 11.03 -9.49 -9.96
CA LEU A 4 9.69 -9.17 -10.48
C LEU A 4 8.65 -10.28 -10.21
N SER A 5 9.01 -11.55 -10.46
CA SER A 5 8.07 -12.66 -10.23
C SER A 5 7.65 -12.83 -8.76
N ARG A 6 8.44 -12.30 -7.80
CA ARG A 6 8.10 -12.32 -6.38
C ARG A 6 6.98 -11.34 -6.02
N PHE A 7 6.69 -10.36 -6.87
CA PHE A 7 5.71 -9.29 -6.60
C PHE A 7 4.33 -9.53 -7.22
N VAL A 8 4.14 -10.58 -8.03
CA VAL A 8 2.83 -10.93 -8.62
C VAL A 8 1.74 -11.11 -7.54
N ILE A 9 2.07 -11.79 -6.44
CA ILE A 9 1.11 -12.00 -5.33
C ILE A 9 0.83 -10.67 -4.60
N PRO A 10 1.84 -9.92 -4.09
CA PRO A 10 1.61 -8.60 -3.50
C PRO A 10 0.76 -7.66 -4.38
N GLU A 11 1.05 -7.60 -5.68
CA GLU A 11 0.33 -6.76 -6.64
C GLU A 11 -1.13 -7.20 -6.79
N GLY A 12 -1.38 -8.51 -6.92
CA GLY A 12 -2.73 -9.06 -6.98
C GLY A 12 -3.55 -8.72 -5.74
N VAL A 13 -2.96 -8.87 -4.54
CA VAL A 13 -3.64 -8.53 -3.28
C VAL A 13 -3.86 -7.02 -3.17
N PHE A 14 -2.92 -6.20 -3.62
CA PHE A 14 -3.07 -4.74 -3.66
C PHE A 14 -4.20 -4.29 -4.60
N ILE A 15 -4.32 -4.89 -5.79
CA ILE A 15 -5.43 -4.63 -6.71
C ILE A 15 -6.77 -5.02 -6.07
N LEU A 16 -6.81 -6.13 -5.34
CA LEU A 16 -8.00 -6.52 -4.59
C LEU A 16 -8.34 -5.51 -3.47
N THR A 17 -7.34 -4.97 -2.78
CA THR A 17 -7.52 -3.87 -1.82
C THR A 17 -8.16 -2.65 -2.48
N LEU A 18 -7.67 -2.25 -3.66
CA LEU A 18 -8.22 -1.13 -4.43
C LEU A 18 -9.68 -1.36 -4.82
N ALA A 19 -10.02 -2.56 -5.30
CA ALA A 19 -11.37 -2.92 -5.67
C ALA A 19 -12.34 -2.77 -4.48
N PHE A 20 -11.97 -3.26 -3.30
CA PHE A 20 -12.79 -3.09 -2.10
C PHE A 20 -12.84 -1.64 -1.61
N GLY A 21 -11.73 -0.89 -1.71
CA GLY A 21 -11.71 0.52 -1.32
C GLY A 21 -12.61 1.39 -2.22
N PHE A 22 -12.57 1.14 -3.52
CA PHE A 22 -13.44 1.80 -4.48
C PHE A 22 -14.92 1.45 -4.25
N TRP A 23 -15.24 0.17 -4.03
CA TRP A 23 -16.60 -0.24 -3.69
C TRP A 23 -17.07 0.47 -2.42
N LEU A 24 -16.25 0.50 -1.37
CA LEU A 24 -16.57 1.17 -0.12
C LEU A 24 -16.85 2.67 -0.33
N SER A 25 -16.08 3.34 -1.18
CA SER A 25 -16.29 4.77 -1.50
C SER A 25 -17.65 5.03 -2.16
N ARG A 26 -18.19 4.05 -2.92
CA ARG A 26 -19.48 4.14 -3.60
C ARG A 26 -20.67 3.75 -2.72
N SER A 27 -20.45 2.95 -1.66
CA SER A 27 -21.53 2.48 -0.79
C SER A 27 -22.09 3.55 0.16
N GLY A 28 -21.38 4.67 0.35
CA GLY A 28 -21.79 5.72 1.28
C GLY A 28 -21.73 5.28 2.76
N LYS A 29 -22.07 6.19 3.66
CA LYS A 29 -22.17 5.92 5.10
C LYS A 29 -23.64 5.60 5.48
N PRO A 30 -23.89 4.69 6.45
CA PRO A 30 -22.91 3.93 7.22
C PRO A 30 -22.25 2.83 6.37
N TYR A 31 -20.95 2.60 6.58
CA TYR A 31 -20.22 1.59 5.82
C TYR A 31 -20.77 0.18 6.10
N ASN A 32 -20.87 -0.63 5.04
CA ASN A 32 -21.13 -2.05 5.19
C ASN A 32 -19.97 -2.69 5.99
N GLY A 33 -20.26 -3.21 7.17
CA GLY A 33 -19.25 -3.72 8.10
C GLY A 33 -18.41 -4.86 7.52
N LEU A 34 -18.99 -5.74 6.70
CA LEU A 34 -18.26 -6.82 6.05
C LEU A 34 -17.27 -6.27 5.01
N LEU A 35 -17.75 -5.43 4.08
CA LEU A 35 -16.90 -4.81 3.04
C LEU A 35 -15.77 -3.99 3.65
N PHE A 36 -16.09 -3.23 4.70
CA PHE A 36 -15.14 -2.40 5.43
C PHE A 36 -14.02 -3.22 6.09
N ASN A 37 -14.38 -4.33 6.75
CA ASN A 37 -13.39 -5.22 7.36
C ASN A 37 -12.57 -5.97 6.30
N LEU A 38 -13.20 -6.42 5.21
CA LEU A 38 -12.49 -7.06 4.09
C LEU A 38 -11.45 -6.12 3.47
N HIS A 39 -11.80 -4.86 3.19
CA HIS A 39 -10.84 -3.88 2.68
C HIS A 39 -9.60 -3.75 3.59
N LYS A 40 -9.81 -3.65 4.91
CA LYS A 40 -8.72 -3.54 5.88
C LYS A 40 -7.86 -4.79 5.97
N LEU A 41 -8.47 -5.97 6.04
CA LEU A 41 -7.76 -7.24 6.15
C LEU A 41 -6.95 -7.53 4.89
N VAL A 42 -7.51 -7.26 3.71
CA VAL A 42 -6.79 -7.42 2.44
C VAL A 42 -5.70 -6.36 2.30
N ALA A 43 -5.93 -5.11 2.72
CA ALA A 43 -4.87 -4.09 2.78
C ALA A 43 -3.69 -4.53 3.67
N LEU A 44 -3.99 -5.07 4.85
CA LEU A 44 -2.97 -5.57 5.77
C LEU A 44 -2.23 -6.77 5.16
N ALA A 45 -2.94 -7.69 4.53
CA ALA A 45 -2.32 -8.81 3.82
C ALA A 45 -1.38 -8.32 2.70
N ALA A 46 -1.79 -7.33 1.90
CA ALA A 46 -0.93 -6.74 0.86
C ALA A 46 0.38 -6.21 1.44
N VAL A 47 0.30 -5.46 2.55
CA VAL A 47 1.49 -4.93 3.23
C VAL A 47 2.37 -6.04 3.79
N ILE A 48 1.80 -7.04 4.48
CA ILE A 48 2.57 -8.13 5.07
C ILE A 48 3.32 -8.91 3.99
N VAL A 49 2.63 -9.32 2.92
CA VAL A 49 3.27 -10.10 1.85
C VAL A 49 4.33 -9.25 1.14
N ALA A 50 4.07 -7.98 0.85
CA ALA A 50 5.07 -7.08 0.26
C ALA A 50 6.32 -6.94 1.13
N VAL A 51 6.15 -6.75 2.45
CA VAL A 51 7.26 -6.61 3.41
C VAL A 51 8.07 -7.89 3.52
N VAL A 52 7.43 -9.07 3.55
CA VAL A 52 8.14 -10.36 3.59
C VAL A 52 9.01 -10.55 2.34
N GLN A 53 8.44 -10.27 1.16
CA GLN A 53 9.18 -10.39 -0.10
C GLN A 53 10.34 -9.39 -0.17
N LEU A 54 10.10 -8.15 0.25
CA LEU A 54 11.11 -7.10 0.26
C LEU A 54 12.23 -7.40 1.26
N ALA A 55 11.91 -7.83 2.48
CA ALA A 55 12.91 -8.20 3.48
C ALA A 55 13.85 -9.31 2.99
N GLY A 56 13.35 -10.26 2.20
CA GLY A 56 14.18 -11.28 1.55
C GLY A 56 15.11 -10.73 0.47
N ILE A 57 14.72 -9.66 -0.22
CA ILE A 57 15.51 -9.00 -1.27
C ILE A 57 16.56 -8.07 -0.66
N LEU A 58 16.21 -7.34 0.39
CA LEU A 58 17.10 -6.36 1.03
C LEU A 58 18.25 -7.02 1.81
N LYS A 59 18.12 -8.30 2.19
CA LYS A 59 19.18 -9.05 2.87
C LYS A 59 20.40 -9.22 1.95
N GLY A 60 21.46 -8.46 2.23
CA GLY A 60 22.72 -8.53 1.50
C GLY A 60 22.72 -7.74 0.19
N ALA A 61 21.69 -6.96 -0.09
CA ALA A 61 21.65 -6.09 -1.27
C ALA A 61 22.34 -4.75 -0.98
N ASP A 62 23.14 -4.30 -1.93
CA ASP A 62 23.62 -2.92 -1.94
C ASP A 62 22.51 -1.98 -2.46
N LEU A 63 22.05 -1.07 -1.60
CA LEU A 63 20.87 -0.27 -1.81
C LEU A 63 21.25 1.12 -2.33
N PRO A 64 20.92 1.47 -3.58
CA PRO A 64 21.18 2.82 -4.06
C PRO A 64 20.32 3.82 -3.28
N ALA A 65 20.83 5.03 -3.06
CA ALA A 65 20.16 6.06 -2.26
C ALA A 65 18.71 6.33 -2.73
N LEU A 66 18.48 6.29 -4.06
CA LEU A 66 17.14 6.46 -4.63
C LEU A 66 16.17 5.33 -4.21
N SER A 67 16.61 4.06 -4.19
CA SER A 67 15.77 2.95 -3.70
C SER A 67 15.44 3.13 -2.23
N ILE A 68 16.38 3.58 -1.41
CA ILE A 68 16.12 3.87 0.01
C ILE A 68 15.06 4.96 0.15
N ALA A 69 15.20 6.06 -0.59
CA ALA A 69 14.22 7.15 -0.58
C ALA A 69 12.82 6.70 -1.02
N LEU A 70 12.73 5.89 -2.08
CA LEU A 70 11.45 5.34 -2.56
C LEU A 70 10.82 4.37 -1.56
N LEU A 71 11.61 3.52 -0.91
CA LEU A 71 11.12 2.61 0.13
C LEU A 71 10.65 3.38 1.37
N ALA A 72 11.35 4.44 1.77
CA ALA A 72 10.93 5.33 2.85
C ALA A 72 9.60 6.02 2.50
N LEU A 73 9.46 6.55 1.27
CA LEU A 73 8.23 7.15 0.78
C LEU A 73 7.07 6.13 0.75
N ALA A 74 7.32 4.90 0.30
CA ALA A 74 6.33 3.82 0.32
C ALA A 74 5.89 3.48 1.76
N ALA A 75 6.84 3.38 2.70
CA ALA A 75 6.54 3.12 4.11
C ALA A 75 5.68 4.24 4.72
N LEU A 76 6.02 5.51 4.46
CA LEU A 76 5.20 6.65 4.87
C LEU A 76 3.81 6.60 4.25
N GLY A 77 3.71 6.26 2.95
CA GLY A 77 2.43 6.08 2.26
C GLY A 77 1.56 5.02 2.92
N VAL A 78 2.12 3.85 3.28
CA VAL A 78 1.40 2.80 4.02
C VAL A 78 0.90 3.32 5.36
N VAL A 79 1.75 3.98 6.15
CA VAL A 79 1.34 4.54 7.45
C VAL A 79 0.21 5.55 7.26
N SER A 80 0.34 6.47 6.31
CA SER A 80 -0.69 7.46 5.98
C SER A 80 -2.01 6.81 5.55
N LEU A 81 -1.99 5.73 4.77
CA LEU A 81 -3.20 4.98 4.38
C LEU A 81 -3.93 4.39 5.58
N PHE A 82 -3.21 3.72 6.49
CA PHE A 82 -3.81 3.12 7.68
C PHE A 82 -4.33 4.18 8.66
N VAL A 83 -3.55 5.22 8.93
CA VAL A 83 -3.94 6.29 9.85
C VAL A 83 -5.15 7.05 9.31
N SER A 84 -5.11 7.50 8.05
CA SER A 84 -6.25 8.21 7.44
C SER A 84 -7.50 7.31 7.37
N GLY A 85 -7.36 6.03 7.02
CA GLY A 85 -8.46 5.06 6.98
C GLY A 85 -9.08 4.84 8.37
N ALA A 86 -8.26 4.73 9.41
CA ALA A 86 -8.72 4.60 10.79
C ALA A 86 -9.47 5.85 11.26
N LEU A 87 -8.92 7.04 11.00
CA LEU A 87 -9.52 8.32 11.39
C LEU A 87 -10.86 8.57 10.66
N MET A 88 -10.94 8.26 9.36
CA MET A 88 -12.17 8.37 8.57
C MET A 88 -13.28 7.48 9.14
N SER A 89 -12.92 6.27 9.59
CA SER A 89 -13.85 5.32 10.21
C SER A 89 -14.26 5.73 11.62
N ALA A 90 -13.38 6.40 12.37
CA ALA A 90 -13.67 6.89 13.71
C ALA A 90 -14.51 8.18 13.69
N GLY A 91 -14.83 8.72 12.51
CA GLY A 91 -15.55 9.99 12.37
C GLY A 91 -14.75 11.18 12.94
N LYS A 92 -13.42 11.07 12.95
CA LYS A 92 -12.53 12.11 13.45
C LYS A 92 -12.07 12.99 12.28
N LEU A 93 -11.90 14.29 12.54
CA LEU A 93 -11.45 15.28 11.56
C LEU A 93 -12.37 15.42 10.34
N ASP A 94 -12.01 16.32 9.44
CA ASP A 94 -12.73 16.53 8.20
C ASP A 94 -12.58 15.32 7.25
N HIS A 95 -13.70 14.81 6.77
CA HIS A 95 -13.71 13.60 5.94
C HIS A 95 -13.09 13.84 4.56
N ALA A 96 -13.31 15.02 3.96
CA ALA A 96 -12.78 15.33 2.63
C ALA A 96 -11.25 15.48 2.66
N LEU A 97 -10.72 16.10 3.70
CA LEU A 97 -9.29 16.18 3.97
C LEU A 97 -8.67 14.80 4.14
N LEU A 98 -9.24 13.96 5.02
CA LEU A 98 -8.71 12.61 5.25
C LEU A 98 -8.81 11.72 4.02
N HIS A 99 -9.88 11.83 3.24
CA HIS A 99 -10.02 11.11 1.97
C HIS A 99 -8.97 11.56 0.95
N THR A 100 -8.68 12.86 0.88
CA THR A 100 -7.61 13.41 0.03
C THR A 100 -6.24 12.88 0.45
N ILE A 101 -5.93 12.89 1.76
CA ILE A 101 -4.69 12.31 2.30
C ILE A 101 -4.59 10.83 1.94
N HIS A 102 -5.68 10.07 2.13
CA HIS A 102 -5.72 8.65 1.81
C HIS A 102 -5.43 8.39 0.34
N TRP A 103 -6.03 9.17 -0.56
CA TRP A 103 -5.84 9.03 -2.00
C TRP A 103 -4.44 9.46 -2.47
N VAL A 104 -3.89 10.55 -1.93
CA VAL A 104 -2.50 10.98 -2.23
C VAL A 104 -1.50 9.94 -1.73
N ALA A 105 -1.70 9.41 -0.52
CA ALA A 105 -0.85 8.34 0.02
C ALA A 105 -0.92 7.06 -0.83
N LEU A 106 -2.09 6.75 -1.38
CA LEU A 106 -2.28 5.64 -2.30
C LEU A 106 -1.47 5.84 -3.59
N ALA A 107 -1.59 7.02 -4.20
CA ALA A 107 -0.86 7.36 -5.42
C ALA A 107 0.67 7.31 -5.19
N ALA A 108 1.13 7.88 -4.07
CA ALA A 108 2.54 7.83 -3.69
C ALA A 108 3.04 6.39 -3.53
N LEU A 109 2.29 5.52 -2.84
CA LEU A 109 2.66 4.11 -2.66
C LEU A 109 2.67 3.35 -3.99
N ALA A 110 1.65 3.55 -4.84
CA ALA A 110 1.49 2.88 -6.13
C ALA A 110 2.61 3.23 -7.13
N ILE A 111 3.28 4.38 -6.94
CA ILE A 111 4.42 4.78 -7.75
C ILE A 111 5.73 4.36 -7.09
N ALA A 112 5.90 4.64 -5.79
CA ALA A 112 7.17 4.50 -5.09
C ALA A 112 7.60 3.03 -4.97
N LEU A 113 6.68 2.13 -4.61
CA LEU A 113 7.03 0.72 -4.37
C LEU A 113 7.43 0.00 -5.67
N PRO A 114 6.65 0.06 -6.78
CA PRO A 114 7.08 -0.56 -8.04
C PRO A 114 8.37 0.05 -8.59
N SER A 115 8.56 1.37 -8.46
CA SER A 115 9.81 2.03 -8.86
C SER A 115 11.02 1.51 -8.07
N ALA A 116 10.87 1.35 -6.75
CA ALA A 116 11.92 0.76 -5.92
C ALA A 116 12.24 -0.68 -6.33
N VAL A 117 11.20 -1.50 -6.55
CA VAL A 117 11.35 -2.90 -6.99
C VAL A 117 12.03 -2.99 -8.35
N PHE A 118 11.66 -2.12 -9.30
CA PHE A 118 12.28 -2.07 -10.63
C PHE A 118 13.77 -1.73 -10.55
N LEU A 119 14.15 -0.72 -9.76
CA LEU A 119 15.55 -0.36 -9.54
C LEU A 119 16.36 -1.47 -8.87
N LEU A 120 15.74 -2.22 -7.96
CA LEU A 120 16.36 -3.38 -7.32
C LEU A 120 16.49 -4.58 -8.28
N ALA A 121 15.54 -4.75 -9.20
CA ALA A 121 15.54 -5.83 -10.18
C ALA A 121 16.50 -5.61 -11.37
N GLY A 122 16.81 -4.36 -11.70
CA GLY A 122 17.70 -3.98 -12.81
C GLY A 122 19.19 -4.07 -12.50
N LYS A 123 19.58 -4.47 -11.27
CA LYS A 123 20.99 -4.70 -10.92
C LYS A 123 21.42 -6.13 -11.34
N PRO A 124 22.58 -6.30 -12.00
CA PRO A 124 23.14 -7.61 -12.34
C PRO A 124 23.55 -8.41 -11.10
#